data_AF-A0A8X6R8V1-F1
#
_entry.id   AF-A0A8X6R8V1-F1
#
_cell.length_a   1.000
_cell.length_b   1.000
_cell.length_c   1.000
_cell.angle_alpha   90.00
_cell.angle_beta   90.00
_cell.angle_gamma   90.00
#
_symmetry.space_group_name_H-M   'P 1'
#
loop_
_entity.id
_entity.type
_entity.pdbx_description
1 polymer ?
#
loop_
_entity_poly.entity_id
_entity_poly.type
_entity_poly.pdbx_seq_one_letter_code
_entity_poly.pdbx_strand_id
1 'polypeptide(L)'
;MLPIDISHIILREPKDKLENYQYIKQVLLQRFKLSAESFRMKFSTHQKQPETLWKDFAYELNNSLEGWLHSLEVKDFNSLKDLVLKKRVSEEVKEHFVEILKAPRSSYKN
;
A
#
# COMPACT_ATOMS: atom_id res chain seq x y z
N MET A 1 14.24 17.03 19.98
CA MET A 1 15.17 16.14 19.26
C MET A 1 14.36 15.35 18.25
N LEU A 2 14.82 15.22 17.00
CA LEU A 2 14.20 14.27 16.08
C LEU A 2 14.38 12.85 16.65
N PRO A 3 13.43 11.92 16.45
CA PRO A 3 13.60 10.52 16.82
C PRO A 3 14.97 10.03 16.32
N ILE A 4 15.71 9.31 17.16
CA ILE A 4 17.09 8.89 16.91
C ILE A 4 17.24 8.19 15.54
N ASP A 5 16.19 7.50 15.10
CA ASP A 5 16.14 6.82 13.81
C ASP A 5 16.12 7.79 12.61
N ILE A 6 15.42 8.93 12.69
CA ILE A 6 15.32 9.91 11.60
C ILE A 6 16.67 10.58 11.38
N SER A 7 17.33 10.98 12.47
CA SER A 7 18.64 11.64 12.45
C SER A 7 19.70 10.78 11.75
N HIS A 8 19.74 9.49 12.09
CA HIS A 8 20.66 8.53 11.47
C HIS A 8 20.35 8.22 10.01
N ILE A 9 19.07 8.29 9.58
CA ILE A 9 18.69 8.13 8.18
C ILE A 9 19.18 9.33 7.37
N ILE A 10 18.95 10.55 7.86
CA ILE A 10 19.37 11.79 7.19
C ILE A 10 20.90 11.87 7.09
N LEU A 11 21.64 11.52 8.16
CA LEU A 11 23.11 11.53 8.16
C LEU A 11 23.77 10.56 7.17
N ARG A 12 23.03 9.57 6.65
CA ARG A 12 23.53 8.59 5.66
C ARG A 12 23.29 9.03 4.21
N GLU A 13 22.48 10.07 3.99
CA GLU A 13 22.19 10.57 2.65
C GLU A 13 23.22 11.62 2.20
N PRO A 14 23.46 11.76 0.88
CA PRO A 14 24.37 12.75 0.33
C PRO A 14 23.92 14.18 0.66
N LYS A 15 24.85 15.05 1.06
CA LYS A 15 24.53 16.43 1.48
C LYS A 15 23.81 17.24 0.40
N ASP A 16 24.12 16.99 -0.85
CA ASP A 16 23.49 17.58 -2.05
C ASP A 16 22.01 17.23 -2.20
N LYS A 17 21.55 16.13 -1.58
CA LYS A 17 20.14 15.70 -1.61
C LYS A 17 19.37 16.04 -0.34
N LEU A 18 20.05 16.48 0.73
CA LEU A 18 19.43 16.83 2.01
C LEU A 18 18.51 18.05 1.91
N GLU A 19 18.81 18.97 1.00
CA GLU A 19 17.99 20.16 0.77
C GLU A 19 16.73 19.86 -0.06
N ASN A 20 16.67 18.68 -0.71
CA ASN A 20 15.51 18.26 -1.48
C ASN A 20 14.46 17.57 -0.60
N TYR A 21 13.43 18.33 -0.23
CA TYR A 21 12.31 17.84 0.57
C TYR A 21 11.62 16.59 0.00
N GLN A 22 11.42 16.51 -1.32
CA GLN A 22 10.76 15.35 -1.94
C GLN A 22 11.61 14.09 -1.82
N TYR A 23 12.92 14.24 -1.99
CA TYR A 23 13.87 13.13 -1.82
C TYR A 23 13.87 12.62 -0.37
N ILE A 24 14.03 13.52 0.61
CA ILE A 24 14.05 13.14 2.03
C ILE A 24 12.73 12.52 2.47
N LYS A 25 11.59 13.06 1.99
CA LYS A 25 10.27 12.47 2.22
C LYS A 25 10.21 11.03 1.71
N GLN A 26 10.69 10.74 0.49
CA GLN A 26 10.69 9.38 -0.05
C GLN A 26 11.62 8.43 0.72
N VAL A 27 12.84 8.87 1.06
CA VAL A 27 13.79 8.06 1.83
C VAL A 27 13.22 7.69 3.20
N LEU A 28 12.59 8.65 3.89
CA LEU A 28 11.93 8.39 5.17
C LEU A 28 10.76 7.40 5.00
N LEU A 29 9.89 7.61 4.01
CA LEU A 29 8.78 6.70 3.73
C LEU A 29 9.24 5.27 3.42
N GLN A 30 10.34 5.11 2.67
CA GLN A 30 10.94 3.80 2.40
C GLN A 30 11.58 3.17 3.64
N ARG A 31 12.38 3.93 4.39
CA ARG A 31 13.11 3.43 5.57
C ARG A 31 12.21 3.00 6.71
N PHE A 32 11.15 3.77 6.96
CA PHE A 32 10.18 3.44 8.00
C PHE A 32 9.08 2.49 7.51
N LYS A 33 9.15 2.04 6.25
CA LYS A 33 8.11 1.19 5.65
C LYS A 33 6.72 1.81 5.81
N LEU A 34 6.64 3.14 5.67
CA LEU A 34 5.41 3.94 5.80
C LEU A 34 4.73 4.16 4.43
N SER A 35 5.19 3.46 3.40
CA SER A 35 4.56 3.49 2.09
C SER A 35 3.31 2.61 2.08
N ALA A 36 2.31 2.99 1.26
CA ALA A 36 1.16 2.15 0.95
C ALA A 36 1.55 0.70 0.60
N GLU A 37 2.67 0.53 -0.09
CA GLU A 37 3.19 -0.78 -0.49
C GLU A 37 3.65 -1.64 0.71
N SER A 38 4.15 -1.02 1.78
CA SER A 38 4.55 -1.73 2.99
C SER A 38 3.34 -2.27 3.75
N PHE A 39 2.28 -1.47 3.86
CA PHE A 39 1.00 -1.92 4.41
C PHE A 39 0.37 -3.01 3.53
N ARG A 40 0.43 -2.87 2.21
CA ARG A 40 -0.03 -3.91 1.26
C ARG A 40 0.68 -5.24 1.49
N MET A 41 2.02 -5.21 1.56
CA MET A 41 2.84 -6.40 1.78
C MET A 41 2.51 -7.01 3.14
N LYS A 42 2.46 -6.19 4.20
CA LYS A 42 2.10 -6.64 5.55
C LYS A 42 0.72 -7.30 5.57
N PHE A 43 -0.28 -6.74 4.89
CA PHE A 43 -1.62 -7.34 4.78
C PHE A 43 -1.62 -8.64 3.96
N SER A 44 -0.92 -8.66 2.83
CA SER A 44 -0.96 -9.79 1.87
C SER A 44 -0.16 -11.00 2.34
N THR A 45 0.92 -10.80 3.10
CA THR A 45 1.79 -11.87 3.59
C THR A 45 1.60 -12.17 5.07
N HIS A 46 0.67 -11.49 5.77
CA HIS A 46 0.44 -11.77 7.18
C HIS A 46 -0.12 -13.18 7.36
N GLN A 47 0.54 -13.97 8.18
CA GLN A 47 0.05 -15.26 8.64
C GLN A 47 -0.05 -15.23 10.15
N LYS A 48 -1.09 -15.87 10.70
CA LYS A 48 -1.24 -15.96 12.15
C LYS A 48 -0.08 -16.78 12.71
N GLN A 49 0.65 -16.21 13.67
CA GLN A 49 1.65 -16.98 14.42
C GLN A 49 0.93 -17.93 15.38
N PRO A 50 1.49 -19.10 15.73
CA PRO A 50 0.86 -20.04 16.66
C PRO A 50 0.47 -19.38 17.99
N GLU A 51 1.33 -18.48 18.47
CA GLU A 51 1.28 -17.81 19.77
C GLU A 51 0.30 -16.62 19.83
N THR A 52 -0.09 -16.04 18.70
CA THR A 52 -1.01 -14.88 18.68
C THR A 52 -2.47 -15.31 18.81
N LEU A 53 -3.27 -14.57 19.59
CA LEU A 53 -4.71 -14.80 19.62
C LEU A 53 -5.33 -14.37 18.29
N TRP A 54 -6.42 -15.04 17.89
CA TRP A 54 -7.14 -14.70 16.66
C TRP A 54 -7.64 -13.25 16.63
N LYS A 55 -8.04 -12.72 17.79
CA LYS A 55 -8.48 -11.32 17.93
C LYS A 55 -7.34 -10.33 17.63
N ASP A 56 -6.12 -10.66 18.06
CA ASP A 56 -4.96 -9.79 17.90
C ASP A 56 -4.50 -9.83 16.43
N PHE A 57 -4.51 -11.02 15.83
CA PHE A 57 -4.27 -11.17 14.40
C PHE A 57 -5.30 -10.43 13.52
N ALA A 58 -6.59 -10.52 13.85
CA ALA A 58 -7.63 -9.79 13.15
C ALA A 58 -7.46 -8.27 13.30
N TYR A 59 -7.09 -7.80 14.49
CA TYR A 59 -6.78 -6.40 14.74
C TYR A 59 -5.58 -5.93 13.93
N GLU A 60 -4.49 -6.70 13.89
CA GLU A 60 -3.29 -6.38 13.11
C GLU A 60 -3.55 -6.37 11.59
N LEU A 61 -4.37 -7.30 11.10
CA LEU A 61 -4.81 -7.31 9.71
C LEU A 61 -5.64 -6.06 9.38
N ASN A 62 -6.60 -5.70 10.25
CA ASN A 62 -7.43 -4.52 10.03
C ASN A 62 -6.60 -3.23 10.04
N ASN A 63 -5.71 -3.06 11.03
CA ASN A 63 -4.79 -1.91 11.07
C ASN A 63 -3.90 -1.82 9.82
N SER A 64 -3.46 -2.98 9.30
CA SER A 64 -2.63 -3.01 8.09
C SER A 64 -3.44 -2.59 6.86
N LEU A 65 -4.70 -3.03 6.75
CA LEU A 65 -5.60 -2.61 5.69
C LEU A 65 -5.95 -1.12 5.78
N GLU A 66 -6.34 -0.63 6.95
CA GLU A 66 -6.68 0.78 7.17
C GLU A 66 -5.50 1.69 6.87
N GLY A 67 -4.29 1.34 7.33
CA GLY A 67 -3.06 2.06 6.99
C GLY A 67 -2.80 2.07 5.49
N TRP A 68 -3.09 0.99 4.77
CA TRP A 68 -2.95 0.93 3.33
C TRP A 68 -3.96 1.85 2.61
N LEU A 69 -5.24 1.77 2.98
CA LEU A 69 -6.30 2.58 2.38
C LEU A 69 -6.11 4.06 2.64
N HIS A 70 -5.72 4.43 3.87
CA HIS A 70 -5.40 5.79 4.24
C HIS A 70 -4.21 6.33 3.44
N SER A 71 -3.15 5.53 3.27
CA SER A 71 -1.96 5.91 2.49
C SER A 71 -2.25 6.13 1.01
N LEU A 72 -3.33 5.56 0.48
CA LEU A 72 -3.76 5.71 -0.92
C LEU A 72 -4.96 6.67 -1.07
N GLU A 73 -5.36 7.34 0.02
CA GLU A 73 -6.53 8.22 0.06
C GLU A 73 -7.82 7.59 -0.49
N VAL A 74 -8.00 6.29 -0.29
CA VAL A 74 -9.20 5.56 -0.72
C VAL A 74 -10.37 5.97 0.19
N LYS A 75 -11.31 6.75 -0.36
CA LYS A 75 -12.42 7.35 0.41
C LYS A 75 -13.78 6.68 0.18
N ASP A 76 -13.89 5.84 -0.83
CA ASP A 76 -15.15 5.22 -1.24
C ASP A 76 -14.98 3.79 -1.77
N PHE A 77 -16.09 3.07 -1.85
CA PHE A 77 -16.12 1.67 -2.27
C PHE A 77 -15.66 1.47 -3.72
N ASN A 78 -15.90 2.42 -4.62
CA ASN A 78 -15.46 2.29 -6.03
C ASN A 78 -13.94 2.41 -6.11
N SER A 79 -13.35 3.38 -5.40
CA SER A 79 -11.90 3.53 -5.28
C SER A 79 -11.22 2.28 -4.68
N LEU A 80 -11.85 1.65 -3.69
CA LEU A 80 -11.40 0.37 -3.12
C LEU A 80 -11.48 -0.77 -4.14
N LYS A 81 -12.60 -0.88 -4.85
CA LYS A 81 -12.80 -1.90 -5.89
C LYS A 81 -11.75 -1.79 -6.99
N ASP A 82 -11.50 -0.57 -7.46
CA ASP A 82 -10.47 -0.30 -8.47
C ASP A 82 -9.07 -0.69 -7.96
N LEU A 83 -8.75 -0.39 -6.70
CA LEU A 83 -7.48 -0.78 -6.10
C LEU A 83 -7.30 -2.31 -6.08
N VAL A 84 -8.32 -3.05 -5.62
CA VAL A 84 -8.27 -4.52 -5.54
C VAL A 84 -8.15 -5.13 -6.94
N LEU A 85 -8.89 -4.62 -7.91
CA LEU A 85 -8.84 -5.08 -9.30
C LEU A 85 -7.48 -4.80 -9.95
N LYS A 86 -6.95 -3.58 -9.82
CA LYS A 86 -5.62 -3.21 -10.34
C LYS A 86 -4.48 -4.04 -9.75
N LYS A 87 -4.66 -4.61 -8.56
CA LYS A 87 -3.64 -5.44 -7.89
C LYS A 87 -3.79 -6.93 -8.19
N ARG A 88 -4.96 -7.41 -8.66
CA ARG A 88 -5.17 -8.79 -9.11
C ARG A 88 -4.91 -8.99 -10.60
N VAL A 89 -5.14 -7.97 -11.41
CA VAL A 89 -5.06 -8.04 -12.87
C VAL A 89 -3.66 -7.63 -13.33
N SER A 90 -2.99 -8.47 -14.15
CA SER A 90 -1.67 -8.15 -14.72
C SER A 90 -1.77 -6.95 -15.69
N GLU A 91 -0.67 -6.24 -15.89
CA GLU A 91 -0.57 -5.07 -16.80
C GLU A 91 -1.17 -5.33 -18.18
N GLU A 92 -0.96 -6.52 -18.74
CA GLU A 92 -1.49 -6.96 -20.06
C GLU A 92 -3.02 -7.07 -20.11
N VAL A 93 -3.64 -7.40 -18.97
CA VAL A 93 -5.10 -7.57 -18.87
C VAL A 93 -5.77 -6.26 -18.45
N LYS A 94 -5.06 -5.31 -17.81
CA LYS A 94 -5.61 -4.00 -17.37
C LYS A 94 -6.17 -3.18 -18.52
N GLU A 95 -5.50 -3.17 -19.69
CA GLU A 95 -5.94 -2.43 -20.89
C GLU A 95 -7.28 -2.95 -21.42
N HIS A 96 -7.45 -4.27 -21.43
CA HIS A 96 -8.70 -4.93 -21.84
C HIS A 96 -9.79 -4.87 -20.75
N PHE A 97 -9.41 -4.79 -19.48
CA PHE A 97 -10.35 -4.84 -18.35
C PHE A 97 -11.26 -3.61 -18.25
N VAL A 98 -10.75 -2.43 -18.62
CA VAL A 98 -11.53 -1.18 -18.59
C VAL A 98 -12.67 -1.23 -19.62
N GLU A 99 -12.43 -1.82 -20.79
CA GLU A 99 -13.47 -2.02 -21.81
C GLU A 99 -14.50 -3.05 -21.37
N ILE A 100 -14.06 -4.15 -20.76
CA ILE A 100 -14.92 -5.19 -20.21
C ILE A 100 -15.83 -4.64 -19.11
N LEU A 101 -15.30 -3.86 -18.17
CA LEU A 101 -16.11 -3.27 -17.08
C LEU A 101 -17.12 -2.21 -17.56
N LYS A 102 -16.87 -1.58 -18.71
CA LYS A 102 -17.80 -0.64 -19.37
C LYS A 102 -18.83 -1.37 -20.24
N ALA A 103 -18.57 -2.62 -20.63
CA ALA A 103 -19.49 -3.41 -21.43
C ALA A 103 -20.73 -3.81 -20.61
N PRO A 104 -21.94 -3.76 -21.19
CA PRO A 104 -23.15 -4.25 -20.54
C PRO A 104 -22.98 -5.72 -20.13
N ARG A 105 -23.50 -6.09 -18.96
CA ARG A 105 -23.41 -7.47 -18.42
C ARG A 105 -23.98 -8.56 -19.35
N SER A 106 -24.73 -8.19 -20.39
CA SER A 106 -25.22 -9.11 -21.43
C SER A 106 -24.11 -9.65 -22.35
N SER A 107 -22.94 -9.00 -22.41
CA SER A 107 -21.85 -9.37 -23.33
C SER A 107 -20.93 -10.48 -22.80
N TYR A 108 -21.15 -10.97 -21.58
CA TYR A 108 -20.34 -12.01 -20.94
C TYR A 108 -20.87 -13.43 -21.20
N LYS A 109 -21.90 -13.58 -22.03
CA LYS A 109 -22.42 -14.90 -22.42
C LYS A 109 -21.82 -15.31 -23.76
N ASN A 110 -20.87 -16.24 -23.70
CA ASN A 110 -20.67 -17.26 -24.72
C ASN A 110 -20.82 -18.61 -24.03
#